data_AF-A0A5J4Q0P0-F1
#
_entry.id   AF-A0A5J4Q0P0-F1
#
_cell.length_a   1.000
_cell.length_b   1.000
_cell.length_c   1.000
_cell.angle_alpha   90.00
_cell.angle_beta   90.00
_cell.angle_gamma   90.00
#
_symmetry.space_group_name_H-M   'P 1'
#
loop_
_entity.id
_entity.type
_entity.pdbx_description
1 polymer ?
#
loop_
_entity_poly.entity_id
_entity_poly.type
_entity_poly.pdbx_seq_one_letter_code
_entity_poly.pdbx_strand_id
1 'polypeptide(L)'
;MQKNLVIVESPAKAKTIEKFLGKEFKVLSSYGHIRDLKKKEFGIDIKNNFAPQYEIPVDKRKLVTELKSEAKKASMVWLASDEDREGEAISWHLYEVLELKPENTRRIVFHEITKQAILKAIEQPRNIDINLVNAQQARRVLDRIVGFELSPILWKKVKPALSAGRVQSVAVRLIVEREREIQAFKTEAFFRVTAIFLVPTDDTGKLVEMKAELARHLTTKQEAEEFLIACQGVQFSIENSTVRPLKKSPAAPFTTSTLQQEAARKLGYTVAQTMRIAQMLYESGKITYMRTDSVNLSEYALASSKKAIANIMGKQYIQTRRYATKTKGAQEAHEAIRPTDMEAQSIEETATQEKKLYDLIWKRTIASQMADAELEKTTATIGISGKNTKDKFVATGKVIKFDGFLRVYKESYDDE
;
A
#
# COMPACT_ATOMS: atom_id res chain seq x y z
N MET A 1 7.01 -40.48 -18.74
CA MET A 1 6.65 -39.18 -19.34
C MET A 1 6.18 -38.26 -18.23
N GLN A 2 6.70 -37.04 -18.17
CA GLN A 2 6.23 -36.04 -17.22
C GLN A 2 4.86 -35.55 -17.69
N LYS A 3 3.80 -35.67 -16.88
CA LYS A 3 2.45 -35.30 -17.34
C LYS A 3 2.30 -33.78 -17.44
N ASN A 4 2.79 -33.04 -16.45
CA ASN A 4 2.55 -31.60 -16.34
C ASN A 4 3.85 -30.81 -16.12
N LEU A 5 3.98 -29.69 -16.83
CA LEU A 5 4.98 -28.66 -16.58
C LEU A 5 4.27 -27.36 -16.18
N VAL A 6 4.63 -26.79 -15.04
CA VAL A 6 4.16 -25.46 -14.60
C VAL A 6 5.30 -24.47 -14.75
N ILE A 7 5.04 -23.31 -15.34
CA ILE A 7 6.02 -22.24 -15.48
C ILE A 7 5.55 -21.00 -14.71
N VAL A 8 6.38 -20.51 -13.80
CA VAL A 8 6.16 -19.31 -12.97
C VAL A 8 7.30 -18.31 -13.16
N GLU A 9 7.20 -17.10 -12.61
CA GLU A 9 8.23 -16.07 -12.83
C GLU A 9 9.45 -16.18 -11.94
N SER A 10 9.33 -16.75 -10.75
CA SER A 10 10.41 -16.75 -9.75
C SER A 10 10.69 -18.14 -9.17
N PRO A 11 11.95 -18.41 -8.77
CA PRO A 11 12.31 -19.69 -8.15
C PRO A 11 11.62 -19.94 -6.81
N ALA A 12 11.38 -18.89 -6.01
CA ALA A 12 10.72 -19.02 -4.72
C ALA A 12 9.26 -19.47 -4.91
N LYS A 13 8.53 -18.83 -5.84
CA LYS A 13 7.18 -19.23 -6.24
C LYS A 13 7.15 -20.67 -6.76
N ALA A 14 8.14 -21.07 -7.56
CA ALA A 14 8.24 -22.43 -8.08
C ALA A 14 8.32 -23.46 -6.94
N LYS A 15 9.23 -23.22 -5.98
CA LYS A 15 9.43 -24.09 -4.82
C LYS A 15 8.19 -24.18 -3.92
N THR A 16 7.45 -23.08 -3.76
CA THR A 16 6.22 -23.07 -2.96
C THR A 16 5.10 -23.86 -3.64
N ILE A 17 4.87 -23.63 -4.94
CA ILE A 17 3.80 -24.29 -5.71
C ILE A 17 4.09 -25.79 -5.89
N GLU A 18 5.35 -26.18 -6.10
CA GLU A 18 5.74 -27.58 -6.25
C GLU A 18 5.38 -28.42 -5.02
N LYS A 19 5.48 -27.85 -3.81
CA LYS A 19 5.06 -28.50 -2.56
C LYS A 19 3.55 -28.80 -2.53
N PHE A 20 2.73 -28.00 -3.22
CA PHE A 20 1.27 -28.16 -3.21
C PHE A 20 0.77 -29.13 -4.28
N LEU A 21 1.42 -29.15 -5.44
CA LEU A 21 1.01 -29.95 -6.60
C LEU A 21 1.54 -31.38 -6.59
N GLY A 22 2.63 -31.65 -5.86
CA GLY A 22 3.20 -32.99 -5.73
C GLY A 22 3.90 -33.49 -6.99
N LYS A 23 4.18 -34.80 -7.03
CA LYS A 23 5.13 -35.41 -7.98
C LYS A 23 4.67 -35.46 -9.45
N GLU A 24 3.38 -35.22 -9.73
CA GLU A 24 2.85 -35.23 -11.10
C GLU A 24 3.14 -33.92 -11.87
N PHE A 25 3.61 -32.88 -11.16
CA PHE A 25 3.94 -31.58 -11.73
C PHE A 25 5.43 -31.29 -11.52
N LYS A 26 6.09 -30.83 -12.58
CA LYS A 26 7.39 -30.16 -12.46
C LYS A 26 7.15 -28.67 -12.53
N VAL A 27 7.75 -27.90 -11.64
CA VAL A 27 7.58 -26.45 -11.62
C VAL A 27 8.91 -25.77 -11.94
N LEU A 28 8.93 -24.96 -13.00
CA LEU A 28 10.11 -24.21 -13.45
C LEU A 28 9.87 -22.70 -13.40
N SER A 29 10.96 -21.94 -13.31
CA SER A 29 10.94 -20.47 -13.26
C SER A 29 11.45 -19.86 -14.57
N SER A 30 10.74 -18.87 -15.12
CA SER A 30 11.17 -18.06 -16.26
C SER A 30 12.12 -16.92 -15.86
N TYR A 31 12.29 -16.67 -14.55
CA TYR A 31 13.05 -15.54 -14.02
C TYR A 31 12.52 -14.19 -14.57
N GLY A 32 11.19 -14.05 -14.62
CA GLY A 32 10.48 -12.91 -15.21
C GLY A 32 10.36 -12.98 -16.73
N HIS A 33 10.50 -11.83 -17.39
CA HIS A 33 10.44 -11.69 -18.85
C HIS A 33 11.58 -12.46 -19.54
N ILE A 34 11.24 -13.16 -20.63
CA ILE A 34 12.20 -13.94 -21.45
C ILE A 34 12.47 -13.33 -22.83
N ARG A 35 11.71 -12.30 -23.21
CA ARG A 35 11.92 -11.44 -24.38
C ARG A 35 11.79 -9.98 -23.95
N ASP A 36 12.44 -9.08 -24.67
CA ASP A 36 12.22 -7.64 -24.57
C ASP A 36 12.38 -6.99 -25.95
N LEU A 37 11.95 -5.73 -26.09
CA LEU A 37 12.19 -4.94 -27.30
C LEU A 37 13.69 -4.83 -27.56
N LYS A 38 14.10 -4.91 -28.83
CA LYS A 38 15.50 -4.69 -29.25
C LYS A 38 16.09 -3.45 -28.58
N LYS A 39 17.29 -3.60 -27.98
CA LYS A 39 17.90 -2.54 -27.15
C LYS A 39 18.55 -1.41 -27.94
N LYS A 40 19.16 -1.71 -29.08
CA LYS A 40 19.97 -0.74 -29.87
C LYS A 40 19.16 -0.01 -30.94
N GLU A 41 18.02 -0.56 -31.32
CA GLU A 41 17.13 -0.01 -32.34
C GLU A 41 15.88 0.55 -31.66
N PHE A 42 15.15 1.40 -32.39
CA PHE A 42 13.84 1.88 -31.95
C PHE A 42 12.91 0.71 -31.57
N GLY A 43 13.00 -0.40 -32.30
CA GLY A 43 12.37 -1.68 -31.93
C GLY A 43 10.84 -1.70 -32.08
N ILE A 44 10.27 -0.70 -32.76
CA ILE A 44 8.84 -0.58 -33.06
C ILE A 44 8.71 -0.25 -34.54
N ASP A 45 7.88 -1.00 -35.25
CA ASP A 45 7.55 -0.71 -36.64
C ASP A 45 6.32 0.18 -36.72
N ILE A 46 6.53 1.49 -36.84
CA ILE A 46 5.44 2.49 -36.91
C ILE A 46 4.56 2.27 -38.15
N LYS A 47 5.14 1.81 -39.27
CA LYS A 47 4.42 1.64 -40.53
C LYS A 47 3.47 0.44 -40.47
N ASN A 48 3.85 -0.59 -39.73
CA ASN A 48 3.07 -1.81 -39.56
C ASN A 48 2.34 -1.82 -38.21
N ASN A 49 1.45 -0.84 -38.00
CA ASN A 49 0.58 -0.75 -36.81
C ASN A 49 1.32 -0.82 -35.46
N PHE A 50 2.49 -0.18 -35.37
CA PHE A 50 3.33 -0.15 -34.15
C PHE A 50 3.80 -1.55 -33.70
N ALA A 51 3.98 -2.49 -34.63
CA ALA A 51 4.40 -3.85 -34.30
C ALA A 51 5.74 -3.86 -33.53
N PRO A 52 5.79 -4.43 -32.30
CA PRO A 52 7.01 -4.50 -31.51
C PRO A 52 7.97 -5.56 -32.06
N GLN A 53 9.26 -5.23 -32.13
CA GLN A 53 10.33 -6.16 -32.48
C GLN A 53 10.99 -6.69 -31.21
N TYR A 54 10.59 -7.88 -30.80
CA TYR A 54 11.13 -8.56 -29.63
C TYR A 54 12.39 -9.38 -29.95
N GLU A 55 13.33 -9.40 -29.02
CA GLU A 55 14.49 -10.30 -29.03
C GLU A 55 14.60 -11.06 -27.70
N ILE A 56 15.21 -12.25 -27.73
CA ILE A 56 15.55 -12.99 -26.51
C ILE A 56 16.91 -12.44 -26.01
N PRO A 57 16.97 -11.83 -24.81
CA PRO A 57 18.22 -11.37 -24.23
C PRO A 57 19.25 -12.50 -24.14
N VAL A 58 20.52 -12.18 -24.33
CA VAL A 58 21.62 -13.17 -24.39
C VAL A 58 21.66 -14.06 -23.14
N ASP A 59 21.45 -13.46 -21.97
CA ASP A 59 21.40 -14.10 -20.66
C ASP A 59 20.20 -15.05 -20.49
N LYS A 60 19.13 -14.89 -21.30
CA LYS A 60 17.92 -15.73 -21.26
C LYS A 60 17.93 -16.90 -22.23
N ARG A 61 18.86 -16.94 -23.21
CA ARG A 61 18.88 -17.98 -24.26
C ARG A 61 18.99 -19.39 -23.70
N LYS A 62 19.88 -19.62 -22.73
CA LYS A 62 20.06 -20.94 -22.09
C LYS A 62 18.77 -21.41 -21.41
N LEU A 63 18.14 -20.52 -20.66
CA LEU A 63 16.88 -20.79 -19.97
C LEU A 63 15.75 -21.12 -20.95
N VAL A 64 15.63 -20.36 -22.04
CA VAL A 64 14.62 -20.63 -23.09
C VAL A 64 14.82 -22.02 -23.70
N THR A 65 16.06 -22.41 -23.99
CA THR A 65 16.37 -23.74 -24.53
C THR A 65 15.96 -24.84 -23.54
N GLU A 66 16.23 -24.65 -22.25
CA GLU A 66 15.82 -25.57 -21.19
C GLU A 66 14.29 -25.68 -21.09
N LEU A 67 13.59 -24.55 -20.99
CA LEU A 67 12.13 -24.51 -20.93
C LEU A 67 11.49 -25.16 -22.17
N LYS A 68 12.06 -24.97 -23.37
CA LYS A 68 11.58 -25.58 -24.61
C LYS A 68 11.78 -27.10 -24.62
N SER A 69 12.90 -27.57 -24.08
CA SER A 69 13.17 -29.01 -23.92
C SER A 69 12.18 -29.66 -22.94
N GLU A 70 11.92 -29.01 -21.81
CA GLU A 70 11.00 -29.51 -20.79
C GLU A 70 9.53 -29.44 -21.23
N ALA A 71 9.13 -28.38 -21.94
CA ALA A 71 7.80 -28.26 -22.52
C ALA A 71 7.49 -29.39 -23.52
N LYS A 72 8.47 -29.82 -24.32
CA LYS A 72 8.32 -30.95 -25.25
C LYS A 72 8.13 -32.31 -24.56
N LYS A 73 8.63 -32.46 -23.33
CA LYS A 73 8.49 -33.70 -22.55
C LYS A 73 7.16 -33.79 -21.79
N ALA A 74 6.49 -32.64 -21.61
CA ALA A 74 5.26 -32.51 -20.86
C ALA A 74 4.02 -32.78 -21.73
N SER A 75 3.02 -33.47 -21.18
CA SER A 75 1.72 -33.63 -21.86
C SER A 75 0.89 -32.34 -21.82
N MET A 76 1.02 -31.56 -20.75
CA MET A 76 0.34 -30.28 -20.55
C MET A 76 1.30 -29.24 -19.97
N VAL A 77 1.25 -28.00 -20.50
CA VAL A 77 1.99 -26.85 -19.98
C VAL A 77 1.03 -25.88 -19.30
N TRP A 78 1.33 -25.51 -18.06
CA TRP A 78 0.55 -24.61 -17.23
C TRP A 78 1.32 -23.31 -17.03
N LEU A 79 0.80 -22.22 -17.57
CA LEU A 79 1.35 -20.87 -17.40
C LEU A 79 0.74 -20.27 -16.14
N ALA A 80 1.57 -20.05 -15.12
CA ALA A 80 1.17 -19.70 -13.76
C ALA A 80 1.78 -18.36 -13.30
N SER A 81 1.87 -17.41 -14.23
CA SER A 81 2.28 -16.05 -13.92
C SER A 81 1.25 -15.29 -13.07
N ASP A 82 1.65 -14.18 -12.47
CA ASP A 82 0.81 -13.30 -11.68
C ASP A 82 -0.40 -12.81 -12.48
N GLU A 83 -1.45 -12.42 -11.77
CA GLU A 83 -2.73 -11.98 -12.35
C GLU A 83 -2.77 -10.49 -12.69
N ASP A 84 -1.64 -9.93 -13.12
CA ASP A 84 -1.62 -8.57 -13.67
C ASP A 84 -1.29 -8.62 -15.17
N ARG A 85 -1.38 -7.46 -15.84
CA ARG A 85 -1.04 -7.35 -17.26
C ARG A 85 0.42 -7.73 -17.57
N GLU A 86 1.33 -7.57 -16.60
CA GLU A 86 2.74 -7.95 -16.78
C GLU A 86 2.88 -9.48 -16.77
N GLY A 87 2.25 -10.15 -15.81
CA GLY A 87 2.16 -11.61 -15.76
C GLY A 87 1.48 -12.17 -17.01
N GLU A 88 0.42 -11.54 -17.51
CA GLU A 88 -0.23 -11.98 -18.75
C GLU A 88 0.70 -11.85 -19.97
N ALA A 89 1.45 -10.76 -20.08
CA ALA A 89 2.45 -10.59 -21.14
C ALA A 89 3.62 -11.60 -21.03
N ILE A 90 4.05 -11.95 -19.81
CA ILE A 90 5.06 -13.00 -19.59
C ILE A 90 4.53 -14.35 -20.08
N SER A 91 3.29 -14.70 -19.72
CA SER A 91 2.62 -15.92 -20.20
C SER A 91 2.52 -15.96 -21.71
N TRP A 92 2.14 -14.84 -22.34
CA TRP A 92 2.09 -14.72 -23.80
C TRP A 92 3.47 -14.88 -24.44
N HIS A 93 4.52 -14.23 -23.90
CA HIS A 93 5.87 -14.42 -24.40
C HIS A 93 6.35 -15.87 -24.25
N LEU A 94 6.06 -16.55 -23.14
CA LEU A 94 6.34 -17.98 -22.97
C LEU A 94 5.65 -18.82 -24.03
N TYR A 95 4.36 -18.58 -24.25
CA TYR A 95 3.58 -19.26 -25.28
C TYR A 95 4.22 -19.13 -26.67
N GLU A 96 4.57 -17.91 -27.08
CA GLU A 96 5.19 -17.60 -28.37
C GLU A 96 6.63 -18.11 -28.51
N VAL A 97 7.42 -18.11 -27.43
CA VAL A 97 8.83 -18.55 -27.45
C VAL A 97 8.96 -20.06 -27.48
N LEU A 98 8.14 -20.72 -26.69
CA LEU A 98 8.22 -22.16 -26.54
C LEU A 98 7.44 -22.90 -27.63
N GLU A 99 6.78 -22.16 -28.54
CA GLU A 99 5.96 -22.69 -29.64
C GLU A 99 4.85 -23.60 -29.10
N LEU A 100 4.21 -23.15 -28.01
CA LEU A 100 3.14 -23.90 -27.36
C LEU A 100 1.87 -23.90 -28.21
N LYS A 101 1.00 -24.89 -27.98
CA LYS A 101 -0.28 -25.01 -28.68
C LYS A 101 -1.47 -24.88 -27.74
N PRO A 102 -2.64 -24.40 -28.21
CA PRO A 102 -3.82 -24.26 -27.35
C PRO A 102 -4.29 -25.59 -26.74
N GLU A 103 -4.14 -26.70 -27.48
CA GLU A 103 -4.61 -28.01 -27.03
C GLU A 103 -3.91 -28.48 -25.75
N ASN A 104 -2.63 -28.15 -25.61
CA ASN A 104 -1.76 -28.62 -24.51
C ASN A 104 -1.24 -27.49 -23.62
N THR A 105 -1.91 -26.33 -23.61
CA THR A 105 -1.54 -25.19 -22.77
C THR A 105 -2.72 -24.65 -21.99
N ARG A 106 -2.49 -24.34 -20.71
CA ARG A 106 -3.49 -23.76 -19.80
C ARG A 106 -2.90 -22.58 -19.04
N ARG A 107 -3.69 -21.52 -18.83
CA ARG A 107 -3.33 -20.36 -18.00
C ARG A 107 -4.07 -20.45 -16.67
N ILE A 108 -3.36 -20.42 -15.56
CA ILE A 108 -3.94 -20.46 -14.21
C ILE A 108 -3.60 -19.17 -13.47
N VAL A 109 -4.56 -18.60 -12.76
CA VAL A 109 -4.41 -17.34 -12.00
C VAL A 109 -4.78 -17.56 -10.54
N PHE A 110 -4.17 -16.78 -9.66
CA PHE A 110 -4.42 -16.84 -8.22
C PHE A 110 -3.92 -15.55 -7.55
N HIS A 111 -4.62 -15.11 -6.51
CA HIS A 111 -4.27 -13.93 -5.72
C HIS A 111 -3.50 -14.26 -4.43
N GLU A 112 -3.35 -15.54 -4.10
CA GLU A 112 -2.59 -16.03 -2.96
C GLU A 112 -2.01 -17.43 -3.25
N ILE A 113 -0.86 -17.73 -2.66
CA ILE A 113 -0.17 -19.00 -2.88
C ILE A 113 -0.46 -19.95 -1.72
N THR A 114 -1.70 -20.44 -1.68
CA THR A 114 -2.15 -21.47 -0.73
C THR A 114 -2.46 -22.77 -1.48
N LYS A 115 -2.39 -23.92 -0.79
CA LYS A 115 -2.71 -25.21 -1.40
C LYS A 115 -4.10 -25.22 -2.05
N GLN A 116 -5.10 -24.65 -1.38
CA GLN A 116 -6.48 -24.59 -1.87
C GLN A 116 -6.60 -23.69 -3.11
N ALA A 117 -6.01 -22.49 -3.09
CA ALA A 117 -6.06 -21.56 -4.22
C ALA A 117 -5.40 -22.16 -5.47
N ILE A 118 -4.24 -22.79 -5.31
CA ILE A 118 -3.50 -23.40 -6.42
C ILE A 118 -4.25 -24.60 -7.02
N LEU A 119 -4.83 -25.48 -6.19
CA LEU A 119 -5.61 -26.62 -6.70
C LEU A 119 -6.86 -26.14 -7.44
N LYS A 120 -7.59 -25.15 -6.89
CA LYS A 120 -8.74 -24.55 -7.56
C LYS A 120 -8.37 -23.90 -8.89
N ALA A 121 -7.22 -23.23 -8.97
CA ALA A 121 -6.75 -22.60 -10.20
C ALA A 121 -6.46 -23.63 -11.31
N ILE A 122 -6.01 -24.84 -10.96
CA ILE A 122 -5.82 -25.96 -11.91
C ILE A 122 -7.14 -26.55 -12.38
N GLU A 123 -8.15 -26.63 -11.51
CA GLU A 123 -9.48 -27.11 -11.86
C GLU A 123 -10.22 -26.14 -12.80
N GLN A 124 -9.90 -24.83 -12.72
CA GLN A 124 -10.55 -23.78 -13.49
C GLN A 124 -9.54 -22.95 -14.32
N PRO A 125 -8.82 -23.59 -15.28
CA PRO A 125 -7.89 -22.87 -16.12
C PRO A 125 -8.64 -21.98 -17.10
N ARG A 126 -7.97 -20.92 -17.54
CA ARG A 126 -8.43 -20.04 -18.62
C ARG A 126 -7.44 -20.03 -19.79
N ASN A 127 -7.80 -19.28 -20.83
CA ASN A 127 -6.89 -18.92 -21.90
C ASN A 127 -6.16 -17.62 -21.58
N ILE A 128 -5.10 -17.33 -22.33
CA ILE A 128 -4.40 -16.05 -22.25
C ILE A 128 -5.36 -14.93 -22.69
N ASP A 129 -5.47 -13.89 -21.87
CA ASP A 129 -6.26 -12.71 -22.17
C ASP A 129 -5.46 -11.74 -23.05
N ILE A 130 -5.75 -11.78 -24.35
CA ILE A 130 -5.08 -10.94 -25.35
C ILE A 130 -5.32 -9.45 -25.11
N ASN A 131 -6.41 -9.04 -24.46
CA ASN A 131 -6.64 -7.62 -24.16
C ASN A 131 -5.68 -7.12 -23.09
N LEU A 132 -5.40 -7.93 -22.06
CA LEU A 132 -4.40 -7.61 -21.04
C LEU A 132 -2.98 -7.58 -21.64
N VAL A 133 -2.67 -8.53 -22.52
CA VAL A 133 -1.40 -8.53 -23.28
C VAL A 133 -1.28 -7.24 -24.10
N ASN A 134 -2.28 -6.90 -24.90
CA ASN A 134 -2.28 -5.70 -25.73
C ASN A 134 -2.17 -4.43 -24.90
N ALA A 135 -2.80 -4.36 -23.73
CA ALA A 135 -2.67 -3.23 -22.82
C ALA A 135 -1.24 -3.08 -22.27
N GLN A 136 -0.57 -4.20 -21.96
CA GLN A 136 0.83 -4.20 -21.55
C GLN A 136 1.75 -3.76 -22.71
N GLN A 137 1.55 -4.32 -23.90
CA GLN A 137 2.33 -3.98 -25.09
C GLN A 137 2.16 -2.52 -25.49
N ALA A 138 0.93 -2.00 -25.49
CA ALA A 138 0.63 -0.60 -25.78
C ALA A 138 1.39 0.34 -24.83
N ARG A 139 1.42 0.00 -23.52
CA ARG A 139 2.23 0.74 -22.55
C ARG A 139 3.73 0.66 -22.89
N ARG A 140 4.25 -0.54 -23.18
CA ARG A 140 5.67 -0.76 -23.50
C ARG A 140 6.10 0.03 -24.74
N VAL A 141 5.27 0.02 -25.79
CA VAL A 141 5.46 0.78 -27.04
C VAL A 141 5.41 2.28 -26.77
N LEU A 142 4.40 2.77 -26.05
CA LEU A 142 4.27 4.19 -25.71
C LEU A 142 5.48 4.72 -24.94
N ASP A 143 5.90 4.00 -23.89
CA ASP A 143 7.04 4.41 -23.07
C ASP A 143 8.36 4.40 -23.89
N ARG A 144 8.49 3.50 -24.88
CA ARG A 144 9.61 3.47 -25.82
C ARG A 144 9.59 4.66 -26.78
N ILE A 145 8.44 5.01 -27.35
CA ILE A 145 8.29 6.18 -28.25
C ILE A 145 8.72 7.45 -27.50
N VAL A 146 8.14 7.71 -26.32
CA VAL A 146 8.46 8.90 -25.54
C VAL A 146 9.95 8.95 -25.17
N GLY A 147 10.50 7.84 -24.68
CA GLY A 147 11.90 7.77 -24.29
C GLY A 147 12.85 8.01 -25.46
N PHE A 148 12.61 7.41 -26.62
CA PHE A 148 13.50 7.49 -27.78
C PHE A 148 13.42 8.85 -28.48
N GLU A 149 12.22 9.44 -28.61
CA GLU A 149 12.02 10.72 -29.29
C GLU A 149 12.44 11.93 -28.43
N LEU A 150 12.14 11.91 -27.13
CA LEU A 150 12.39 13.08 -26.27
C LEU A 150 13.79 13.12 -25.65
N SER A 151 14.43 11.98 -25.38
CA SER A 151 15.76 11.98 -24.73
C SER A 151 16.83 12.73 -25.55
N PRO A 152 16.92 12.61 -26.89
CA PRO A 152 17.86 13.38 -27.69
C PRO A 152 17.67 14.90 -27.60
N ILE A 153 16.44 15.37 -27.38
CA ILE A 153 16.15 16.79 -27.17
C ILE A 153 16.75 17.25 -25.84
N LEU A 154 16.57 16.46 -24.76
CA LEU A 154 17.17 16.75 -23.45
C LEU A 154 18.70 16.79 -23.52
N TRP A 155 19.32 15.92 -24.32
CA TRP A 155 20.77 15.91 -24.50
C TRP A 155 21.29 17.19 -25.14
N LYS A 156 20.58 17.69 -26.16
CA LYS A 156 20.94 18.91 -26.89
C LYS A 156 20.64 20.19 -26.10
N LYS A 157 19.60 20.20 -25.27
CA LYS A 157 19.07 21.42 -24.62
C LYS A 157 19.36 21.54 -23.12
N VAL A 158 19.68 20.44 -22.45
CA VAL A 158 19.88 20.42 -20.99
C VAL A 158 21.22 19.79 -20.64
N LYS A 159 21.38 18.47 -20.80
CA LYS A 159 22.61 17.75 -20.47
C LYS A 159 22.65 16.39 -21.18
N PRO A 160 23.80 15.95 -21.71
CA PRO A 160 23.97 14.60 -22.24
C PRO A 160 23.60 13.51 -21.22
N ALA A 161 23.16 12.36 -21.73
CA ALA A 161 22.80 11.16 -20.96
C ALA A 161 21.59 11.30 -20.00
N LEU A 162 20.77 12.36 -20.14
CA LEU A 162 19.46 12.42 -19.48
C LEU A 162 18.44 11.48 -20.13
N SER A 163 17.48 10.97 -19.37
CA SER A 163 16.39 10.15 -19.92
C SER A 163 15.06 10.89 -19.81
N ALA A 164 14.27 10.85 -20.88
CA ALA A 164 12.89 11.28 -20.86
C ALA A 164 11.99 10.11 -20.44
N GLY A 165 11.09 10.35 -19.49
CA GLY A 165 10.15 9.35 -19.01
C GLY A 165 8.77 9.95 -18.82
N ARG A 166 7.77 9.46 -19.56
CA ARG A 166 6.41 10.02 -19.58
C ARG A 166 5.81 10.24 -18.18
N VAL A 167 5.95 9.26 -17.29
CA VAL A 167 5.43 9.31 -15.91
C VAL A 167 6.44 9.95 -14.96
N GLN A 168 7.74 9.66 -15.14
CA GLN A 168 8.81 10.17 -14.28
C GLN A 168 8.91 11.70 -14.33
N SER A 169 8.79 12.30 -15.51
CA SER A 169 8.84 13.76 -15.68
C SER A 169 7.68 14.47 -14.97
N VAL A 170 6.49 13.85 -14.92
CA VAL A 170 5.34 14.40 -14.16
C VAL A 170 5.58 14.31 -12.65
N ALA A 171 6.15 13.20 -12.17
CA ALA A 171 6.49 13.07 -10.75
C ALA A 171 7.57 14.10 -10.33
N VAL A 172 8.60 14.29 -11.15
CA VAL A 172 9.62 15.34 -10.92
C VAL A 172 8.98 16.72 -10.92
N ARG A 173 8.02 16.99 -11.82
CA ARG A 173 7.27 18.25 -11.86
C ARG A 173 6.54 18.54 -10.54
N LEU A 174 5.87 17.55 -9.94
CA LEU A 174 5.19 17.73 -8.65
C LEU A 174 6.15 18.17 -7.54
N ILE A 175 7.36 17.59 -7.49
CA ILE A 175 8.40 17.96 -6.53
C ILE A 175 8.88 19.40 -6.79
N VAL A 176 9.12 19.76 -8.06
CA VAL A 176 9.55 21.10 -8.44
C VAL A 176 8.48 22.16 -8.12
N GLU A 177 7.20 21.85 -8.33
CA GLU A 177 6.10 22.74 -7.99
C GLU A 177 6.02 22.97 -6.48
N ARG A 178 6.11 21.91 -5.66
CA ARG A 178 6.18 22.05 -4.20
C ARG A 178 7.39 22.85 -3.74
N GLU A 179 8.55 22.64 -4.34
CA GLU A 179 9.76 23.39 -3.99
C GLU A 179 9.60 24.88 -4.31
N ARG A 180 8.95 25.21 -5.43
CA ARG A 180 8.62 26.62 -5.78
C ARG A 180 7.63 27.23 -4.81
N GLU A 181 6.63 26.47 -4.34
CA GLU A 181 5.70 26.91 -3.29
C GLU A 181 6.46 27.24 -2.00
N ILE A 182 7.39 26.38 -1.58
CA ILE A 182 8.23 26.59 -0.38
C ILE A 182 9.10 27.84 -0.55
N GLN A 183 9.74 28.03 -1.70
CA GLN A 183 10.57 29.20 -1.98
C GLN A 183 9.77 30.51 -2.05
N ALA A 184 8.52 30.44 -2.51
CA ALA A 184 7.61 31.59 -2.57
C ALA A 184 6.89 31.86 -1.23
N PHE A 185 7.01 30.96 -0.25
CA PHE A 185 6.32 31.08 1.03
C PHE A 185 6.85 32.27 1.83
N LYS A 186 5.95 33.19 2.20
CA LYS A 186 6.26 34.32 3.07
C LYS A 186 5.89 33.94 4.50
N THR A 187 6.87 33.91 5.38
CA THR A 187 6.67 33.58 6.79
C THR A 187 6.03 34.77 7.52
N GLU A 188 5.08 34.46 8.41
CA GLU A 188 4.47 35.44 9.31
C GLU A 188 4.69 35.00 10.75
N ALA A 189 5.14 35.92 11.59
CA ALA A 189 5.34 35.67 13.01
C ALA A 189 4.05 35.93 13.78
N PHE A 190 3.72 35.03 14.71
CA PHE A 190 2.64 35.22 15.66
C PHE A 190 3.02 34.60 17.01
N PHE A 191 2.37 35.07 18.06
CA PHE A 191 2.53 34.62 19.43
C PHE A 191 1.34 33.77 19.85
N ARG A 192 1.64 32.68 20.55
CA ARG A 192 0.67 31.84 21.26
C ARG A 192 0.80 32.11 22.74
N VAL A 193 -0.33 32.31 23.42
CA VAL A 193 -0.36 32.46 24.88
C VAL A 193 -0.96 31.20 25.47
N THR A 194 -0.19 30.50 26.30
CA THR A 194 -0.63 29.31 27.01
C THR A 194 -0.80 29.63 28.49
N ALA A 195 -1.98 29.37 29.03
CA ALA A 195 -2.26 29.43 30.45
C ALA A 195 -2.20 28.01 31.07
N ILE A 196 -1.62 27.91 32.25
CA ILE A 196 -1.63 26.69 33.07
C ILE A 196 -2.53 26.98 34.27
N PHE A 197 -3.73 26.41 34.26
CA PHE A 197 -4.67 26.52 35.36
C PHE A 197 -4.50 25.37 36.32
N LEU A 198 -4.49 25.66 37.62
CA LEU A 198 -4.60 24.63 38.66
C LEU A 198 -6.08 24.44 38.99
N VAL A 199 -6.62 23.28 38.64
CA VAL A 199 -8.02 22.93 38.90
C VAL A 199 -8.08 21.82 39.94
N PRO A 200 -8.98 21.88 40.93
CA PRO A 200 -9.15 20.80 41.89
C PRO A 200 -9.73 19.55 41.21
N THR A 201 -9.16 18.39 41.53
CA THR A 201 -9.74 17.08 41.25
C THR A 201 -10.58 16.63 42.42
N ASP A 202 -11.85 16.39 42.15
CA ASP A 202 -12.83 15.66 42.97
C ASP A 202 -12.77 16.05 44.48
N ASP A 203 -13.35 15.23 45.36
CA ASP A 203 -13.47 15.52 46.80
C ASP A 203 -12.14 15.48 47.57
N THR A 204 -11.03 15.16 46.90
CA THR A 204 -9.69 15.03 47.52
C THR A 204 -8.93 16.36 47.62
N GLY A 205 -9.39 17.40 46.91
CA GLY A 205 -8.75 18.72 46.90
C GLY A 205 -7.39 18.76 46.19
N LYS A 206 -6.95 17.65 45.57
CA LYS A 206 -5.68 17.59 44.83
C LYS A 206 -5.79 18.45 43.57
N LEU A 207 -4.87 19.38 43.38
CA LEU A 207 -4.83 20.22 42.18
C LEU A 207 -4.17 19.47 41.01
N VAL A 208 -4.75 19.61 39.81
CA VAL A 208 -4.15 19.17 38.55
C VAL A 208 -4.00 20.32 37.58
N GLU A 209 -3.01 20.22 36.71
CA GLU A 209 -2.77 21.21 35.67
C GLU A 209 -3.72 21.02 34.49
N MET A 210 -4.42 22.09 34.12
CA MET A 210 -5.16 22.20 32.87
C MET A 210 -4.50 23.27 32.00
N LYS A 211 -3.90 22.84 30.88
CA LYS A 211 -3.35 23.75 29.87
C LYS A 211 -4.45 24.25 28.95
N ALA A 212 -4.46 25.56 28.71
CA ALA A 212 -5.37 26.20 27.77
C ALA A 212 -4.62 27.21 26.91
N GLU A 213 -5.07 27.40 25.69
CA GLU A 213 -4.46 28.37 24.76
C GLU A 213 -5.44 29.50 24.46
N LEU A 214 -4.92 30.72 24.33
CA LEU A 214 -5.71 31.86 23.88
C LEU A 214 -6.30 31.58 22.49
N ALA A 215 -7.61 31.79 22.33
CA ALA A 215 -8.34 31.43 21.12
C ALA A 215 -7.89 32.18 19.86
N ARG A 216 -7.29 33.38 20.02
CA ARG A 216 -6.73 34.17 18.93
C ARG A 216 -5.21 34.21 19.02
N HIS A 217 -4.57 34.38 17.88
CA HIS A 217 -3.15 34.66 17.79
C HIS A 217 -2.87 36.15 18.00
N LEU A 218 -1.72 36.46 18.60
CA LEU A 218 -1.22 37.83 18.75
C LEU A 218 -0.11 38.05 17.73
N THR A 219 -0.05 39.23 17.13
CA THR A 219 0.82 39.47 15.96
C THR A 219 2.15 40.11 16.32
N THR A 220 2.23 40.77 17.48
CA THR A 220 3.43 41.47 17.93
C THR A 220 3.80 41.07 19.34
N LYS A 221 5.09 41.22 19.66
CA LYS A 221 5.61 40.98 21.02
C LYS A 221 4.95 41.91 22.03
N GLN A 222 4.78 43.19 21.68
CA GLN A 222 4.16 44.19 22.53
C GLN A 222 2.72 43.81 22.87
N GLU A 223 1.92 43.42 21.87
CA GLU A 223 0.54 42.94 22.08
C GLU A 223 0.49 41.74 23.03
N ALA A 224 1.44 40.81 22.91
CA ALA A 224 1.54 39.66 23.81
C ALA A 224 1.92 40.05 25.24
N GLU A 225 2.88 40.94 25.43
CA GLU A 225 3.28 41.42 26.75
C GLU A 225 2.16 42.23 27.43
N GLU A 226 1.50 43.11 26.69
CA GLU A 226 0.33 43.87 27.17
C GLU A 226 -0.80 42.93 27.59
N PHE A 227 -1.07 41.88 26.80
CA PHE A 227 -2.07 40.88 27.15
C PHE A 227 -1.70 40.11 28.44
N LEU A 228 -0.43 39.71 28.58
CA LEU A 228 0.05 39.00 29.78
C LEU A 228 -0.04 39.88 31.04
N ILE A 229 0.35 41.16 30.95
CA ILE A 229 0.22 42.13 32.04
C ILE A 229 -1.25 42.31 32.41
N ALA A 230 -2.14 42.44 31.42
CA ALA A 230 -3.57 42.56 31.66
C ALA A 230 -4.21 41.30 32.27
N CYS A 231 -3.53 40.15 32.21
CA CYS A 231 -3.93 38.90 32.86
C CYS A 231 -3.41 38.76 34.31
N GLN A 232 -2.61 39.70 34.83
CA GLN A 232 -2.14 39.64 36.20
C GLN A 232 -3.26 40.06 37.17
N GLY A 233 -3.49 39.25 38.21
CA GLY A 233 -4.49 39.54 39.25
C GLY A 233 -5.95 39.45 38.81
N VAL A 234 -6.23 39.03 37.56
CA VAL A 234 -7.59 38.80 37.08
C VAL A 234 -8.08 37.41 37.46
N GLN A 235 -9.40 37.29 37.63
CA GLN A 235 -10.06 36.00 37.82
C GLN A 235 -10.37 35.35 36.47
N PHE A 236 -10.21 34.03 36.42
CA PHE A 236 -10.56 33.18 35.29
C PHE A 236 -11.70 32.25 35.71
N SER A 237 -12.65 32.02 34.81
CA SER A 237 -13.78 31.12 35.08
C SER A 237 -14.15 30.31 33.85
N ILE A 238 -14.65 29.10 34.05
CA ILE A 238 -15.17 28.29 32.95
C ILE A 238 -16.53 28.86 32.56
N GLU A 239 -16.63 29.44 31.37
CA GLU A 239 -17.88 29.98 30.84
C GLU A 239 -18.73 28.89 30.20
N ASN A 240 -18.06 27.93 29.57
CA ASN A 240 -18.71 26.82 28.90
C ASN A 240 -17.82 25.58 28.94
N SER A 241 -18.43 24.41 29.15
CA SER A 241 -17.79 23.11 28.99
C SER A 241 -18.69 22.24 28.15
N THR A 242 -18.20 21.81 26.99
CA THR A 242 -18.94 20.95 26.07
C THR A 242 -18.25 19.60 25.99
N VAL A 243 -19.00 18.54 26.30
CA VAL A 243 -18.58 17.16 26.09
C VAL A 243 -19.29 16.64 24.85
N ARG A 244 -18.52 16.18 23.87
CA ARG A 244 -19.06 15.60 22.64
C ARG A 244 -18.53 14.17 22.45
N PRO A 245 -19.40 13.19 22.17
CA PRO A 245 -18.96 11.87 21.75
C PRO A 245 -18.26 11.99 20.39
N LEU A 246 -17.14 11.29 20.25
CA LEU A 246 -16.35 11.20 19.03
C LEU A 246 -16.16 9.73 18.68
N LYS A 247 -16.46 9.39 17.44
CA LYS A 247 -16.25 8.05 16.90
C LYS A 247 -15.10 8.06 15.92
N LYS A 248 -14.16 7.13 16.06
CA LYS A 248 -13.12 6.86 15.06
C LYS A 248 -13.32 5.48 14.47
N SER A 249 -13.36 5.41 13.15
CA SER A 249 -13.45 4.14 12.43
C SER A 249 -12.10 3.67 11.93
N PRO A 250 -11.87 2.35 11.89
CA PRO A 250 -10.65 1.81 11.31
C PRO A 250 -10.60 2.09 9.81
N ALA A 251 -9.39 2.34 9.35
CA ALA A 251 -9.13 2.51 7.93
C ALA A 251 -9.16 1.16 7.20
N ALA A 252 -9.34 1.23 5.88
CA ALA A 252 -9.49 0.06 5.02
C ALA A 252 -8.23 -0.83 5.00
N PRO A 253 -8.35 -2.11 4.64
CA PRO A 253 -7.21 -2.98 4.34
C PRO A 253 -6.23 -2.36 3.34
N PHE A 254 -4.99 -2.86 3.32
CA PHE A 254 -3.97 -2.26 2.48
C PHE A 254 -4.22 -2.47 0.98
N THR A 255 -4.12 -1.38 0.23
CA THR A 255 -3.70 -1.39 -1.18
C THR A 255 -2.17 -1.28 -1.27
N THR A 256 -1.62 -1.41 -2.47
CA THR A 256 -0.19 -1.17 -2.76
C THR A 256 0.27 0.20 -2.27
N SER A 257 -0.50 1.26 -2.58
CA SER A 257 -0.14 2.64 -2.26
C SER A 257 -0.13 2.88 -0.75
N THR A 258 -1.20 2.45 -0.07
CA THR A 258 -1.31 2.63 1.39
C THR A 258 -0.29 1.80 2.17
N LEU A 259 0.07 0.61 1.68
CA LEU A 259 1.13 -0.20 2.29
C LEU A 259 2.48 0.51 2.19
N GLN A 260 2.82 1.04 1.01
CA GLN A 260 4.07 1.78 0.81
C GLN A 260 4.17 3.01 1.70
N GLN A 261 3.08 3.77 1.85
CA GLN A 261 3.04 4.95 2.72
C GLN A 261 3.25 4.57 4.19
N GLU A 262 2.47 3.61 4.71
CA GLU A 262 2.57 3.22 6.12
C GLU A 262 3.88 2.51 6.45
N ALA A 263 4.44 1.72 5.52
CA ALA A 263 5.77 1.12 5.69
C ALA A 263 6.88 2.18 5.73
N ALA A 264 6.78 3.24 4.91
CA ALA A 264 7.72 4.35 4.97
C ALA A 264 7.61 5.10 6.31
N ARG A 265 6.40 5.44 6.75
CA ARG A 265 6.16 6.19 8.00
C ARG A 265 6.54 5.39 9.25
N LYS A 266 6.13 4.11 9.34
CA LYS A 266 6.26 3.32 10.57
C LYS A 266 7.53 2.48 10.65
N LEU A 267 8.05 2.04 9.50
CA LEU A 267 9.19 1.12 9.44
C LEU A 267 10.43 1.76 8.84
N GLY A 268 10.32 2.98 8.27
CA GLY A 268 11.41 3.65 7.57
C GLY A 268 11.79 2.97 6.24
N TYR A 269 10.91 2.14 5.68
CA TYR A 269 11.19 1.41 4.45
C TYR A 269 10.97 2.28 3.22
N THR A 270 11.94 2.26 2.31
CA THR A 270 11.71 2.83 0.98
C THR A 270 10.63 2.05 0.23
N VAL A 271 10.01 2.66 -0.77
CA VAL A 271 9.03 1.99 -1.65
C VAL A 271 9.62 0.71 -2.26
N ALA A 272 10.86 0.76 -2.74
CA ALA A 272 11.54 -0.38 -3.35
C ALA A 272 11.79 -1.52 -2.34
N GLN A 273 12.22 -1.18 -1.12
CA GLN A 273 12.39 -2.17 -0.05
C GLN A 273 11.05 -2.82 0.33
N THR A 274 10.00 -2.02 0.51
CA THR A 274 8.65 -2.51 0.85
C THR A 274 8.14 -3.50 -0.19
N MET A 275 8.24 -3.16 -1.47
CA MET A 275 7.76 -4.05 -2.54
C MET A 275 8.59 -5.32 -2.67
N ARG A 276 9.90 -5.26 -2.44
CA ARG A 276 10.75 -6.46 -2.42
C ARG A 276 10.37 -7.41 -1.28
N ILE A 277 10.16 -6.88 -0.08
CA ILE A 277 9.77 -7.67 1.09
C ILE A 277 8.36 -8.25 0.89
N ALA A 278 7.41 -7.45 0.39
CA ALA A 278 6.06 -7.91 0.09
C ALA A 278 6.05 -9.02 -0.98
N GLN A 279 6.90 -8.92 -2.03
CA GLN A 279 7.09 -9.99 -3.01
C GLN A 279 7.54 -11.29 -2.33
N MET A 280 8.54 -11.22 -1.44
CA MET A 280 9.03 -12.42 -0.73
C MET A 280 7.93 -13.04 0.15
N LEU A 281 7.16 -12.23 0.87
CA LEU A 281 6.03 -12.69 1.69
C LEU A 281 4.92 -13.33 0.84
N TYR A 282 4.63 -12.78 -0.33
CA TYR A 282 3.65 -13.35 -1.26
C TYR A 282 4.14 -14.68 -1.83
N GLU A 283 5.39 -14.74 -2.30
CA GLU A 283 6.00 -15.95 -2.89
C GLU A 283 6.17 -17.09 -1.87
N SER A 284 6.32 -16.77 -0.59
CA SER A 284 6.31 -17.74 0.52
C SER A 284 4.90 -18.08 1.05
N GLY A 285 3.86 -17.51 0.44
CA GLY A 285 2.46 -17.81 0.73
C GLY A 285 1.93 -17.19 2.04
N LYS A 286 2.56 -16.12 2.53
CA LYS A 286 2.19 -15.45 3.80
C LYS A 286 1.16 -14.34 3.61
N ILE A 287 1.18 -13.66 2.47
CA ILE A 287 0.23 -12.59 2.14
C ILE A 287 -0.38 -12.80 0.76
N THR A 288 -1.49 -12.12 0.50
CA THR A 288 -2.07 -11.98 -0.84
C THR A 288 -1.20 -11.12 -1.76
N TYR A 289 -1.53 -11.09 -3.05
CA TYR A 289 -0.80 -10.36 -4.06
C TYR A 289 -0.67 -8.87 -3.73
N MET A 290 0.58 -8.40 -3.67
CA MET A 290 0.93 -7.06 -3.17
C MET A 290 0.77 -5.94 -4.21
N ARG A 291 0.36 -6.25 -5.44
CA ARG A 291 0.06 -5.27 -6.49
C ARG A 291 -1.44 -5.23 -6.74
N THR A 292 -2.12 -4.53 -5.85
CA THR A 292 -3.57 -4.35 -5.84
C THR A 292 -3.92 -2.91 -5.51
N ASP A 293 -4.97 -2.41 -6.14
CA ASP A 293 -5.68 -1.18 -5.78
C ASP A 293 -6.99 -1.47 -5.04
N SER A 294 -7.26 -2.75 -4.77
CA SER A 294 -8.47 -3.19 -4.10
C SER A 294 -8.33 -3.15 -2.57
N VAL A 295 -9.42 -2.77 -1.92
CA VAL A 295 -9.58 -2.84 -0.45
C VAL A 295 -10.51 -3.98 -0.03
N ASN A 296 -10.98 -4.79 -0.98
CA ASN A 296 -11.93 -5.86 -0.74
C ASN A 296 -11.29 -7.04 0.01
N LEU A 297 -12.08 -7.70 0.86
CA LEU A 297 -11.71 -8.95 1.52
C LEU A 297 -12.74 -10.02 1.15
N SER A 298 -12.29 -11.24 0.85
CA SER A 298 -13.21 -12.36 0.60
C SER A 298 -14.00 -12.75 1.85
N GLU A 299 -15.10 -13.50 1.65
CA GLU A 299 -15.88 -14.09 2.75
C GLU A 299 -15.00 -14.90 3.71
N TYR A 300 -14.03 -15.65 3.16
CA TYR A 300 -13.06 -16.40 3.95
C TYR A 300 -12.25 -15.47 4.86
N ALA A 301 -11.69 -14.39 4.30
CA ALA A 301 -10.91 -13.43 5.06
C ALA A 301 -11.74 -12.70 6.13
N LEU A 302 -12.99 -12.34 5.83
CA LEU A 302 -13.91 -11.73 6.79
C LEU A 302 -14.23 -12.66 7.95
N ALA A 303 -14.55 -13.93 7.66
CA ALA A 303 -14.86 -14.94 8.68
C ALA A 303 -13.64 -15.28 9.54
N SER A 304 -12.46 -15.45 8.91
CA SER A 304 -11.20 -15.74 9.61
C SER A 304 -10.77 -14.56 10.49
N SER A 305 -10.87 -13.31 10.01
CA SER A 305 -10.60 -12.11 10.82
C SER A 305 -11.50 -12.03 12.04
N LYS A 306 -12.80 -12.30 11.88
CA LYS A 306 -13.76 -12.33 13.00
C LYS A 306 -13.35 -13.35 14.07
N LYS A 307 -12.92 -14.54 13.65
CA LYS A 307 -12.44 -15.60 14.57
C LYS A 307 -11.16 -15.17 15.28
N ALA A 308 -10.19 -14.61 14.55
CA ALA A 308 -8.94 -14.12 15.13
C ALA A 308 -9.19 -13.02 16.18
N ILE A 309 -10.05 -12.03 15.88
CA ILE A 309 -10.41 -10.97 16.84
C ILE A 309 -11.10 -11.55 18.08
N ALA A 310 -12.04 -12.47 17.89
CA ALA A 310 -12.74 -13.12 19.00
C ALA A 310 -11.78 -13.80 19.98
N ASN A 311 -10.77 -14.50 19.44
CA ASN A 311 -9.79 -15.24 20.23
C ASN A 311 -8.81 -14.34 20.97
N ILE A 312 -8.41 -13.22 20.37
CA ILE A 312 -7.35 -12.36 20.91
C ILE A 312 -7.90 -11.27 21.85
N MET A 313 -9.08 -10.71 21.52
CA MET A 313 -9.61 -9.51 22.19
C MET A 313 -11.04 -9.66 22.71
N GLY A 314 -11.78 -10.67 22.25
CA GLY A 314 -13.15 -10.93 22.67
C GLY A 314 -14.22 -10.30 21.78
N LYS A 315 -15.48 -10.71 21.99
CA LYS A 315 -16.61 -10.43 21.09
C LYS A 315 -16.93 -8.94 20.91
N GLN A 316 -16.72 -8.11 21.94
CA GLN A 316 -16.99 -6.68 21.90
C GLN A 316 -16.15 -5.91 20.86
N TYR A 317 -15.01 -6.48 20.45
CA TYR A 317 -14.12 -5.85 19.47
C TYR A 317 -14.45 -6.19 18.02
N ILE A 318 -15.43 -7.06 17.77
CA ILE A 318 -15.74 -7.54 16.42
C ILE A 318 -16.73 -6.60 15.73
N GLN A 319 -16.38 -6.13 14.53
CA GLN A 319 -17.31 -5.42 13.64
C GLN A 319 -16.94 -5.76 12.19
N THR A 320 -17.67 -6.69 11.56
CA THR A 320 -17.41 -7.05 10.16
C THR A 320 -17.74 -5.88 9.24
N ARG A 321 -16.78 -5.48 8.40
CA ARG A 321 -16.89 -4.36 7.47
C ARG A 321 -16.50 -4.78 6.06
N ARG A 322 -17.32 -4.35 5.09
CA ARG A 322 -17.00 -4.46 3.67
C ARG A 322 -16.53 -3.11 3.16
N TYR A 323 -15.31 -3.07 2.66
CA TYR A 323 -14.75 -1.90 2.00
C TYR A 323 -14.85 -2.10 0.50
N ALA A 324 -15.30 -1.07 -0.21
CA ALA A 324 -15.44 -1.10 -1.66
C ALA A 324 -14.44 -0.14 -2.31
N THR A 325 -13.77 -0.62 -3.36
CA THR A 325 -12.87 0.18 -4.18
C THR A 325 -13.71 1.13 -5.03
N LYS A 326 -13.45 2.45 -4.94
CA LYS A 326 -14.20 3.48 -5.69
C LYS A 326 -13.46 3.97 -6.95
N THR A 327 -12.28 3.41 -7.23
CA THR A 327 -11.40 3.87 -8.31
C THR A 327 -11.93 3.40 -9.67
N LYS A 328 -12.14 4.33 -10.61
CA LYS A 328 -12.53 3.99 -11.99
C LYS A 328 -11.42 3.17 -12.68
N GLY A 329 -11.77 1.98 -13.17
CA GLY A 329 -10.85 1.10 -13.90
C GLY A 329 -9.98 0.21 -13.02
N ALA A 330 -10.32 0.05 -11.73
CA ALA A 330 -9.66 -0.91 -10.86
C ALA A 330 -9.81 -2.33 -11.41
N GLN A 331 -8.77 -3.16 -11.24
CA GLN A 331 -8.88 -4.59 -11.49
C GLN A 331 -9.65 -5.21 -10.32
N GLU A 332 -10.98 -5.05 -10.32
CA GLU A 332 -11.91 -5.43 -9.23
C GLU A 332 -11.86 -6.92 -8.84
N ALA A 333 -11.15 -7.75 -9.61
CA ALA A 333 -10.91 -9.15 -9.29
C ALA A 333 -9.94 -9.35 -8.12
N HIS A 334 -9.14 -8.34 -7.72
CA HIS A 334 -8.11 -8.53 -6.69
C HIS A 334 -8.65 -8.30 -5.28
N GLU A 335 -8.12 -9.04 -4.31
CA GLU A 335 -8.29 -8.75 -2.89
C GLU A 335 -7.28 -7.68 -2.43
N ALA A 336 -7.51 -7.11 -1.24
CA ALA A 336 -6.54 -6.29 -0.54
C ALA A 336 -5.28 -7.08 -0.16
N ILE A 337 -4.21 -6.36 0.18
CA ILE A 337 -3.00 -6.93 0.76
C ILE A 337 -3.31 -7.30 2.21
N ARG A 338 -3.36 -8.61 2.48
CA ARG A 338 -3.74 -9.19 3.76
C ARG A 338 -2.97 -10.50 4.00
N PRO A 339 -2.90 -11.01 5.25
CA PRO A 339 -2.40 -12.36 5.50
C PRO A 339 -3.21 -13.44 4.75
N THR A 340 -2.57 -14.54 4.40
CA THR A 340 -3.27 -15.75 3.92
C THR A 340 -3.93 -16.53 5.07
N ASP A 341 -3.37 -16.40 6.27
CA ASP A 341 -3.90 -16.94 7.53
C ASP A 341 -4.03 -15.80 8.58
N MET A 342 -5.26 -15.46 8.96
CA MET A 342 -5.52 -14.40 9.95
C MET A 342 -5.20 -14.82 11.38
N GLU A 343 -5.16 -16.12 11.67
CA GLU A 343 -4.85 -16.63 13.01
C GLU A 343 -3.32 -16.60 13.26
N ALA A 344 -2.51 -16.60 12.20
CA ALA A 344 -1.08 -16.43 12.27
C ALA A 344 -0.66 -14.97 12.54
N GLN A 345 -0.61 -14.58 13.82
CA GLN A 345 -0.19 -13.23 14.25
C GLN A 345 1.26 -12.89 13.89
N SER A 346 2.10 -13.91 13.72
CA SER A 346 3.51 -13.77 13.37
C SER A 346 3.95 -14.87 12.42
N ILE A 347 5.05 -14.62 11.71
CA ILE A 347 5.67 -15.59 10.80
C ILE A 347 7.04 -16.03 11.30
N GLU A 348 7.35 -17.31 11.11
CA GLU A 348 8.66 -17.90 11.36
C GLU A 348 9.63 -17.60 10.20
N GLU A 349 9.94 -16.32 10.00
CA GLU A 349 11.00 -15.90 9.07
C GLU A 349 12.31 -15.67 9.81
N THR A 350 13.44 -15.86 9.15
CA THR A 350 14.77 -15.62 9.77
C THR A 350 15.11 -14.13 9.82
N ALA A 351 14.62 -13.34 8.86
CA ALA A 351 14.93 -11.93 8.76
C ALA A 351 13.86 -11.03 9.41
N THR A 352 14.34 -10.02 10.14
CA THR A 352 13.51 -9.13 10.97
C THR A 352 12.61 -8.21 10.14
N GLN A 353 12.95 -7.93 8.88
CA GLN A 353 12.24 -6.94 8.07
C GLN A 353 10.91 -7.48 7.54
N GLU A 354 10.89 -8.76 7.15
CA GLU A 354 9.75 -9.55 6.71
C GLU A 354 8.72 -9.64 7.84
N LYS A 355 9.18 -9.95 9.06
CA LYS A 355 8.32 -9.98 10.26
C LYS A 355 7.64 -8.64 10.51
N LYS A 356 8.40 -7.54 10.40
CA LYS A 356 7.86 -6.18 10.62
C LYS A 356 6.83 -5.79 9.56
N LEU A 357 7.08 -6.08 8.29
CA LEU A 357 6.12 -5.78 7.23
C LEU A 357 4.86 -6.67 7.33
N TYR A 358 5.04 -7.94 7.66
CA TYR A 358 3.92 -8.86 7.90
C TYR A 358 3.08 -8.41 9.09
N ASP A 359 3.70 -8.06 10.22
CA ASP A 359 3.00 -7.54 11.41
C ASP A 359 2.19 -6.29 11.08
N LEU A 360 2.75 -5.38 10.27
CA LEU A 360 2.04 -4.19 9.80
C LEU A 360 0.80 -4.57 8.98
N ILE A 361 0.93 -5.50 8.02
CA ILE A 361 -0.17 -5.99 7.17
C ILE A 361 -1.24 -6.70 8.01
N TRP A 362 -0.83 -7.56 8.94
CA TRP A 362 -1.72 -8.30 9.83
C TRP A 362 -2.52 -7.34 10.72
N LYS A 363 -1.85 -6.41 11.41
CA LYS A 363 -2.51 -5.44 12.30
C LYS A 363 -3.50 -4.57 11.53
N ARG A 364 -3.15 -4.13 10.32
CA ARG A 364 -4.05 -3.34 9.47
C ARG A 364 -5.30 -4.11 9.07
N THR A 365 -5.13 -5.37 8.67
CA THR A 365 -6.24 -6.24 8.26
C THR A 365 -7.19 -6.50 9.43
N ILE A 366 -6.64 -6.87 10.59
CA ILE A 366 -7.42 -7.12 11.81
C ILE A 366 -8.15 -5.86 12.26
N ALA A 367 -7.46 -4.73 12.37
CA ALA A 367 -8.06 -3.46 12.76
C ALA A 367 -9.22 -3.05 11.84
N SER A 368 -9.13 -3.31 10.53
CA SER A 368 -10.22 -3.03 9.57
C SER A 368 -11.53 -3.76 9.89
N GLN A 369 -11.47 -4.87 10.62
CA GLN A 369 -12.62 -5.69 11.01
C GLN A 369 -12.99 -5.54 12.49
N MET A 370 -12.44 -4.51 13.15
CA MET A 370 -12.71 -4.21 14.54
C MET A 370 -13.78 -3.11 14.72
N ALA A 371 -14.36 -3.10 15.91
CA ALA A 371 -15.27 -2.06 16.37
C ALA A 371 -14.59 -0.69 16.35
N ASP A 372 -15.42 0.35 16.20
CA ASP A 372 -14.96 1.74 16.25
C ASP A 372 -14.34 2.05 17.62
N ALA A 373 -13.41 3.00 17.65
CA ALA A 373 -12.98 3.58 18.91
C ALA A 373 -13.96 4.70 19.31
N GLU A 374 -14.39 4.68 20.56
CA GLU A 374 -15.29 5.66 21.14
C GLU A 374 -14.50 6.55 22.10
N LEU A 375 -14.55 7.85 21.84
CA LEU A 375 -13.87 8.86 22.63
C LEU A 375 -14.87 9.91 23.08
N GLU A 376 -14.56 10.59 24.16
CA GLU A 376 -15.20 11.85 24.52
C GLU A 376 -14.19 12.98 24.35
N LYS A 377 -14.60 14.02 23.62
CA LYS A 377 -13.84 15.27 23.54
C LYS A 377 -14.52 16.28 24.44
N THR A 378 -13.78 16.78 25.42
CA THR A 378 -14.21 17.89 26.27
C THR A 378 -13.51 19.15 25.79
N THR A 379 -14.27 20.19 25.47
CA THR A 379 -13.74 21.52 25.19
C THR A 379 -14.29 22.49 26.23
N ALA A 380 -13.38 23.06 27.02
CA ALA A 380 -13.68 24.09 28.00
C ALA A 380 -13.25 25.46 27.47
N THR A 381 -14.15 26.42 27.53
CA THR A 381 -13.91 27.83 27.23
C THR A 381 -13.79 28.57 28.55
N ILE A 382 -12.62 29.16 28.78
CA ILE A 382 -12.29 29.90 29.99
C ILE A 382 -12.34 31.39 29.68
N GLY A 383 -13.24 32.08 30.38
CA GLY A 383 -13.39 33.53 30.34
C GLY A 383 -12.37 34.23 31.22
N ILE A 384 -12.06 35.46 30.84
CA ILE A 384 -11.17 36.36 31.58
C ILE A 384 -12.01 37.53 32.10
N SER A 385 -11.95 37.80 33.40
CA SER A 385 -12.59 38.97 34.00
C SER A 385 -11.82 40.28 33.67
N GLY A 386 -12.42 41.44 33.94
CA GLY A 386 -11.76 42.74 33.80
C GLY A 386 -11.76 43.30 32.37
N LYS A 387 -10.61 43.81 31.89
CA LYS A 387 -10.51 44.52 30.60
C LYS A 387 -10.56 43.60 29.37
N ASN A 388 -10.29 42.31 29.55
CA ASN A 388 -10.15 41.34 28.45
C ASN A 388 -11.35 40.38 28.34
N THR A 389 -12.56 40.82 28.66
CA THR A 389 -13.78 39.97 28.66
C THR A 389 -14.13 39.34 27.31
N LYS A 390 -13.61 39.90 26.21
CA LYS A 390 -13.76 39.36 24.85
C LYS A 390 -12.80 38.21 24.55
N ASP A 391 -11.65 38.17 25.22
CA ASP A 391 -10.65 37.13 25.03
C ASP A 391 -11.03 35.86 25.80
N LYS A 392 -10.73 34.71 25.20
CA LYS A 392 -11.05 33.39 25.74
C LYS A 392 -9.86 32.46 25.65
N PHE A 393 -9.62 31.70 26.70
CA PHE A 393 -8.75 30.53 26.65
C PHE A 393 -9.56 29.28 26.31
N VAL A 394 -8.97 28.36 25.57
CA VAL A 394 -9.59 27.10 25.17
C VAL A 394 -8.72 25.94 25.63
N ALA A 395 -9.29 25.09 26.47
CA ALA A 395 -8.70 23.80 26.84
C ALA A 395 -9.45 22.68 26.12
N THR A 396 -8.72 21.70 25.58
CA THR A 396 -9.32 20.53 24.94
C THR A 396 -8.71 19.26 25.51
N GLY A 397 -9.56 18.37 26.03
CA GLY A 397 -9.20 17.02 26.48
C GLY A 397 -9.88 15.96 25.62
N LYS A 398 -9.26 14.79 25.51
CA LYS A 398 -9.87 13.59 24.90
C LYS A 398 -9.68 12.41 25.84
N VAL A 399 -10.75 11.68 26.10
CA VAL A 399 -10.73 10.44 26.89
C VAL A 399 -11.23 9.31 26.01
N ILE A 400 -10.52 8.18 25.99
CA ILE A 400 -10.97 6.97 25.31
C ILE A 400 -11.96 6.27 26.24
N LYS A 401 -13.20 6.07 25.78
CA LYS A 401 -14.23 5.27 26.47
C LYS A 401 -14.15 3.81 26.07
N PHE A 402 -13.89 3.58 24.79
CA PHE A 402 -13.64 2.26 24.23
C PHE A 402 -12.56 2.38 23.15
N ASP A 403 -11.48 1.63 23.29
CA ASP A 403 -10.31 1.73 22.42
C ASP A 403 -10.55 1.10 21.03
N GLY A 404 -11.47 0.13 20.93
CA GLY A 404 -11.84 -0.50 19.66
C GLY A 404 -10.60 -0.93 18.86
N PHE A 405 -10.56 -0.58 17.58
CA PHE A 405 -9.42 -0.89 16.70
C PHE A 405 -8.08 -0.25 17.11
N LEU A 406 -8.08 0.84 17.90
CA LEU A 406 -6.85 1.54 18.32
C LEU A 406 -5.94 0.66 19.19
N ARG A 407 -6.50 -0.40 19.78
CA ARG A 407 -5.75 -1.41 20.54
C ARG A 407 -4.70 -2.14 19.70
N VAL A 408 -4.93 -2.25 18.39
CA VAL A 408 -4.08 -3.01 17.45
C VAL A 408 -3.37 -2.12 16.44
N TYR A 409 -4.04 -1.07 15.96
CA TYR A 409 -3.51 -0.24 14.88
C TYR A 409 -3.93 1.22 15.04
N LYS A 410 -2.96 2.14 14.87
CA LYS A 410 -3.20 3.58 14.71
C LYS A 410 -2.50 4.03 13.42
N GLU A 411 -3.22 4.66 12.49
CA GLU A 411 -2.60 5.28 11.31
C GLU A 411 -1.61 6.38 11.73
N SER A 412 -0.53 6.50 10.96
CA SER A 412 0.35 7.66 11.05
C SER A 412 -0.20 8.75 10.11
N TYR A 413 -0.22 9.99 10.60
CA TYR A 413 -0.49 11.18 9.77
C TYR A 413 0.83 11.91 9.55
N ASP A 414 0.99 12.65 8.46
CA ASP A 414 2.27 13.30 8.13
C ASP A 414 2.70 14.37 9.18
N ASP A 415 1.79 14.76 10.08
CA ASP A 415 2.00 15.75 11.16
C ASP A 415 2.05 15.13 12.59
N GLU A 416 2.03 13.79 12.74
CA GLU A 416 2.26 13.05 14.01
C GLU A 416 3.46 12.11 13.89
#